data_AF-A0A142XQG8-F1
#
_entry.id   AF-A0A142XQG8-F1
#
_cell.length_a   1.000
_cell.length_b   1.000
_cell.length_c   1.000
_cell.angle_alpha   90.00
_cell.angle_beta   90.00
_cell.angle_gamma   90.00
#
_symmetry.space_group_name_H-M   'P 1'
#
loop_
_entity.id
_entity.type
_entity.pdbx_description
1 polymer ?
#
loop_
_entity_poly.entity_id
_entity_poly.type
_entity_poly.pdbx_seq_one_letter_code
_entity_poly.pdbx_strand_id
1 'polypeptide(L)'
;MSYSGYDTTRRVRNWDANRPTLQLDSSLSSTNIVSSTSYALLESIIFDGNNITLGSGCTHRGSTWRCRFQNFTNGAVTDGAATGITECALGEFTGNSGAGAAQVYHGIGCVAWNNSATPFQFVASARDCIAFNNTGVNTDGFSASRKLWNCIAYGNARNGFNLSNAAESAAYNCIAEANLVSGYVGNSSNPFVVNCADFGNSSGRSGGNIRDLDPIGLSGSAFVNAAGGDFRLNATAGAGALLRALALPVTFPGGVGANYRDIGALQHQDAGGGGGSTGGYIIGA
;
A
#
# COMPACT_ATOMS: atom_id res chain seq x y z
N MET A 1 -8.00 -14.40 20.72
CA MET A 1 -8.01 -13.15 21.53
C MET A 1 -8.56 -12.01 20.66
N SER A 2 -9.26 -11.02 21.20
CA SER A 2 -9.76 -9.90 20.40
C SER A 2 -9.58 -8.59 21.15
N TYR A 3 -8.93 -7.61 20.52
CA TYR A 3 -8.82 -6.24 21.01
C TYR A 3 -9.52 -5.31 20.01
N SER A 4 -10.44 -4.49 20.52
CA SER A 4 -11.25 -3.58 19.69
C SER A 4 -11.26 -2.20 20.34
N GLY A 5 -10.71 -1.21 19.62
CA GLY A 5 -10.65 0.17 20.06
C GLY A 5 -11.92 0.95 19.74
N TYR A 6 -12.41 1.76 20.68
CA TYR A 6 -13.55 2.66 20.51
C TYR A 6 -13.33 3.96 21.30
N ASP A 7 -13.78 5.09 20.75
CA ASP A 7 -13.76 6.39 21.43
C ASP A 7 -15.10 6.64 22.15
N THR A 8 -16.20 6.70 21.39
CA THR A 8 -17.51 7.13 21.94
C THR A 8 -18.54 6.01 22.05
N THR A 9 -18.57 5.06 21.10
CA THR A 9 -19.51 3.93 21.14
C THR A 9 -18.85 2.63 20.70
N ARG A 10 -19.13 1.55 21.44
CA ARG A 10 -18.62 0.23 21.09
C ARG A 10 -19.51 -0.38 20.00
N ARG A 11 -19.09 -0.23 18.74
CA ARG A 11 -19.66 -0.92 17.59
C ARG A 11 -18.61 -1.85 16.99
N VAL A 12 -19.03 -3.04 16.56
CA VAL A 12 -18.18 -3.95 15.79
C VAL A 12 -17.84 -3.22 14.48
N ARG A 13 -16.55 -2.88 14.28
CA ARG A 13 -16.04 -1.99 13.21
C ARG A 13 -16.36 -0.50 13.41
N ASN A 14 -15.89 0.06 14.52
CA ASN A 14 -15.94 1.49 14.74
C ASN A 14 -15.03 2.25 13.75
N TRP A 15 -15.61 3.22 13.01
CA TRP A 15 -14.92 4.08 12.03
C TRP A 15 -14.51 5.44 12.60
N ASP A 16 -14.46 5.58 13.92
CA ASP A 16 -14.04 6.80 14.60
C ASP A 16 -12.65 7.27 14.11
N ALA A 17 -12.54 8.58 13.88
CA ALA A 17 -11.28 9.23 13.49
C ALA A 17 -10.26 9.19 14.66
N ASN A 18 -10.77 9.25 15.89
CA ASN A 18 -10.01 9.14 17.12
C ASN A 18 -10.04 7.68 17.58
N ARG A 19 -8.96 6.95 17.31
CA ARG A 19 -8.79 5.59 17.82
C ARG A 19 -8.05 5.66 19.16
N PRO A 20 -8.33 4.78 20.14
CA PRO A 20 -7.53 4.72 21.36
C PRO A 20 -6.08 4.33 21.04
N THR A 21 -5.15 4.88 21.82
CA THR A 21 -3.71 4.65 21.66
C THR A 21 -3.18 3.76 22.77
N LEU A 22 -2.48 2.68 22.38
CA LEU A 22 -1.60 1.91 23.24
C LEU A 22 -0.16 2.31 22.92
N GLN A 23 0.48 2.98 23.86
CA GLN A 23 1.83 3.55 23.69
C GLN A 23 2.82 2.88 24.64
N LEU A 24 4.03 2.61 24.14
CA LEU A 24 5.13 2.16 24.97
C LEU A 24 5.69 3.30 25.82
N ASP A 25 5.95 3.01 27.10
CA ASP A 25 6.61 3.96 27.99
C ASP A 25 8.08 4.17 27.58
N SER A 26 8.57 5.41 27.65
CA SER A 26 9.92 5.77 27.20
C SER A 26 11.04 5.20 28.06
N SER A 27 10.74 4.71 29.27
CA SER A 27 11.69 4.04 30.14
C SER A 27 12.00 2.59 29.73
N LEU A 28 11.22 2.02 28.81
CA LEU A 28 11.40 0.65 28.34
C LEU A 28 12.57 0.56 27.35
N SER A 29 13.36 -0.51 27.45
CA SER A 29 14.52 -0.77 26.58
C SER A 29 14.28 -1.83 25.50
N SER A 30 13.26 -2.67 25.67
CA SER A 30 12.76 -3.63 24.67
C SER A 30 11.41 -4.17 25.12
N THR A 31 10.41 -4.20 24.26
CA THR A 31 9.14 -4.89 24.55
C THR A 31 8.27 -5.05 23.29
N ASN A 32 7.22 -5.86 23.41
CA ASN A 32 6.11 -5.94 22.47
C ASN A 32 4.83 -5.44 23.16
N ILE A 33 3.98 -4.67 22.47
CA ILE A 33 2.65 -4.30 23.02
C ILE A 33 1.75 -5.54 23.07
N VAL A 34 1.74 -6.32 21.98
CA VAL A 34 0.97 -7.57 21.89
C VAL A 34 1.90 -8.69 21.44
N SER A 35 1.91 -9.80 22.18
CA SER A 35 2.60 -11.03 21.82
C SER A 35 1.68 -12.23 22.00
N SER A 36 1.34 -12.94 20.93
CA SER A 36 0.44 -14.09 20.94
C SER A 36 0.86 -15.11 19.89
N THR A 37 0.97 -16.38 20.25
CA THR A 37 1.10 -17.49 19.28
C THR A 37 -0.25 -17.99 18.76
N SER A 38 -1.35 -17.50 19.35
CA SER A 38 -2.72 -17.83 18.99
C SER A 38 -3.34 -16.77 18.07
N TYR A 39 -4.46 -17.14 17.42
CA TYR A 39 -5.26 -16.22 16.60
C TYR A 39 -5.77 -15.03 17.43
N ALA A 40 -5.47 -13.83 16.95
CA ALA A 40 -5.93 -12.57 17.48
C ALA A 40 -6.53 -11.69 16.39
N LEU A 41 -7.60 -10.98 16.74
CA LEU A 41 -8.13 -9.86 15.97
C LEU A 41 -7.80 -8.58 16.72
N LEU A 42 -7.00 -7.71 16.11
CA LEU A 42 -6.71 -6.37 16.62
C LEU A 42 -7.39 -5.38 15.69
N GLU A 43 -8.31 -4.56 16.19
CA GLU A 43 -9.06 -3.63 15.35
C GLU A 43 -9.18 -2.22 15.92
N SER A 44 -9.08 -1.21 15.05
CA SER A 44 -9.32 0.20 15.36
C SER A 44 -8.51 0.76 16.55
N ILE A 45 -7.23 0.38 16.65
CA ILE A 45 -6.30 0.84 17.71
C ILE A 45 -5.09 1.54 17.06
N ILE A 46 -4.58 2.58 17.73
CA ILE A 46 -3.24 3.13 17.45
C ILE A 46 -2.24 2.41 18.36
N PHE A 47 -1.26 1.78 17.77
CA PHE A 47 -0.09 1.23 18.45
C PHE A 47 1.07 2.19 18.24
N ASP A 48 1.66 2.68 19.33
CA ASP A 48 2.75 3.66 19.29
C ASP A 48 3.99 3.12 20.02
N GLY A 49 5.05 2.89 19.27
CA GLY A 49 6.32 2.42 19.79
C GLY A 49 7.12 3.48 20.56
N ASN A 50 6.68 4.73 20.54
CA ASN A 50 7.30 5.86 21.24
C ASN A 50 8.80 6.04 20.93
N ASN A 51 9.25 5.56 19.76
CA ASN A 51 10.65 5.55 19.32
C ASN A 51 11.62 4.91 20.32
N ILE A 52 11.15 4.03 21.21
CA ILE A 52 12.05 3.34 22.13
C ILE A 52 12.97 2.41 21.35
N THR A 53 14.16 2.15 21.87
CA THR A 53 15.06 1.12 21.34
C THR A 53 14.39 -0.25 21.40
N LEU A 54 14.50 -1.05 20.34
CA LEU A 54 13.93 -2.41 20.25
C LEU A 54 12.43 -2.49 20.60
N GLY A 55 11.67 -1.42 20.35
CA GLY A 55 10.23 -1.39 20.52
C GLY A 55 9.54 -2.07 19.36
N SER A 56 8.79 -3.14 19.65
CA SER A 56 7.96 -3.83 18.67
C SER A 56 6.47 -3.68 19.01
N GLY A 57 5.61 -3.68 18.00
CA GLY A 57 4.17 -3.50 18.22
C GLY A 57 3.48 -4.81 18.54
N CYS A 58 3.09 -5.54 17.49
CA CYS A 58 2.26 -6.72 17.60
C CYS A 58 2.88 -7.93 16.91
N THR A 59 3.14 -9.00 17.66
CA THR A 59 3.54 -10.30 17.13
C THR A 59 2.40 -11.29 17.36
N HIS A 60 1.67 -11.65 16.31
CA HIS A 60 0.47 -12.50 16.44
C HIS A 60 0.11 -13.24 15.16
N ARG A 61 -0.80 -14.22 15.29
CA ARG A 61 -1.53 -14.85 14.18
C ARG A 61 -2.91 -14.22 14.06
N GLY A 62 -3.49 -14.14 12.87
CA GLY A 62 -4.85 -13.62 12.67
C GLY A 62 -4.86 -12.32 11.89
N SER A 63 -5.59 -11.31 12.37
CA SER A 63 -5.81 -10.08 11.59
C SER A 63 -5.61 -8.82 12.42
N THR A 64 -4.95 -7.84 11.79
CA THR A 64 -5.01 -6.45 12.22
C THR A 64 -5.87 -5.68 11.23
N TRP A 65 -6.89 -5.00 11.72
CA TRP A 65 -7.87 -4.33 10.89
C TRP A 65 -7.99 -2.86 11.29
N ARG A 66 -7.68 -1.94 10.37
CA ARG A 66 -7.80 -0.49 10.61
C ARG A 66 -6.95 0.00 11.80
N CYS A 67 -5.85 -0.69 12.07
CA CYS A 67 -4.88 -0.27 13.08
C CYS A 67 -3.91 0.75 12.50
N ARG A 68 -3.43 1.68 13.33
CA ARG A 68 -2.27 2.51 13.00
C ARG A 68 -1.09 2.01 13.81
N PHE A 69 0.05 1.92 13.16
CA PHE A 69 1.32 1.52 13.74
C PHE A 69 2.34 2.62 13.52
N GLN A 70 2.80 3.23 14.60
CA GLN A 70 3.72 4.36 14.51
C GLN A 70 4.90 4.25 15.45
N ASN A 71 6.03 4.84 15.04
CA ASN A 71 7.22 5.05 15.88
C ASN A 71 7.84 3.77 16.46
N PHE A 72 7.70 2.61 15.78
CA PHE A 72 8.40 1.38 16.18
C PHE A 72 9.80 1.33 15.59
N THR A 73 10.76 0.78 16.34
CA THR A 73 12.16 0.63 15.91
C THR A 73 12.55 -0.82 15.60
N ASN A 74 11.71 -1.79 15.96
CA ASN A 74 11.97 -3.22 15.81
C ASN A 74 10.76 -3.99 15.27
N GLY A 75 10.09 -3.41 14.28
CA GLY A 75 8.94 -4.03 13.61
C GLY A 75 7.62 -3.73 14.32
N ALA A 76 6.68 -3.22 13.54
CA ALA A 76 5.42 -2.74 14.11
C ALA A 76 4.37 -3.85 14.20
N VAL A 77 4.28 -4.68 13.16
CA VAL A 77 3.46 -5.89 13.17
C VAL A 77 4.19 -7.02 12.45
N THR A 78 4.29 -8.17 13.12
CA THR A 78 4.98 -9.36 12.63
C THR A 78 4.11 -10.61 12.80
N ASP A 79 4.30 -11.61 11.95
CA ASP A 79 3.65 -12.91 12.15
C ASP A 79 4.20 -13.60 13.41
N GLY A 80 3.30 -14.08 14.27
CA GLY A 80 3.63 -14.76 15.52
C GLY A 80 4.01 -16.23 15.36
N ALA A 81 3.98 -16.79 14.15
CA ALA A 81 4.48 -18.14 13.87
C ALA A 81 4.96 -18.30 12.41
N ALA A 82 5.80 -19.32 12.16
CA ALA A 82 6.31 -19.67 10.83
C ALA A 82 5.24 -20.09 9.80
N THR A 83 3.97 -20.19 10.21
CA THR A 83 2.87 -20.71 9.39
C THR A 83 2.24 -19.70 8.42
N GLY A 84 2.59 -18.40 8.51
CA GLY A 84 2.28 -17.43 7.45
C GLY A 84 0.79 -17.19 7.23
N ILE A 85 0.07 -16.64 8.22
CA ILE A 85 -1.38 -16.39 8.08
C ILE A 85 -1.83 -15.02 8.57
N THR A 86 -0.91 -14.19 9.06
CA THR A 86 -1.29 -12.88 9.58
C THR A 86 -1.64 -11.92 8.44
N GLU A 87 -2.81 -11.30 8.54
CA GLU A 87 -3.29 -10.27 7.62
C GLU A 87 -3.24 -8.89 8.28
N CYS A 88 -2.80 -7.89 7.53
CA CYS A 88 -3.04 -6.50 7.84
C CYS A 88 -3.98 -5.92 6.79
N ALA A 89 -5.12 -5.41 7.23
CA ALA A 89 -6.14 -4.81 6.38
C ALA A 89 -6.41 -3.39 6.81
N LEU A 90 -6.42 -2.46 5.86
CA LEU A 90 -6.68 -1.02 6.07
C LEU A 90 -5.72 -0.41 7.12
N GLY A 91 -4.51 -0.94 7.22
CA GLY A 91 -3.52 -0.53 8.20
C GLY A 91 -2.76 0.73 7.80
N GLU A 92 -2.38 1.53 8.79
CA GLU A 92 -1.56 2.73 8.59
C GLU A 92 -0.20 2.55 9.25
N PHE A 93 0.88 2.90 8.55
CA PHE A 93 2.25 2.74 9.04
C PHE A 93 3.05 4.03 8.87
N THR A 94 3.50 4.64 9.96
CA THR A 94 4.25 5.90 9.87
C THR A 94 5.33 6.07 10.93
N GLY A 95 6.43 6.75 10.59
CA GLY A 95 7.53 7.01 11.53
C GLY A 95 8.27 5.76 12.00
N ASN A 96 8.03 4.59 11.41
CA ASN A 96 8.70 3.36 11.81
C ASN A 96 10.13 3.32 11.24
N SER A 97 11.05 2.77 12.01
CA SER A 97 12.49 2.77 11.74
C SER A 97 13.14 1.44 12.16
N GLY A 98 14.42 1.27 11.84
CA GLY A 98 15.23 0.10 12.24
C GLY A 98 14.88 -1.18 11.47
N ALA A 99 13.69 -1.75 11.70
CA ALA A 99 13.19 -2.94 11.03
C ALA A 99 11.88 -2.66 10.25
N GLY A 100 11.51 -3.56 9.33
CA GLY A 100 10.32 -3.37 8.50
C GLY A 100 9.04 -3.27 9.32
N ALA A 101 8.18 -2.32 8.97
CA ALA A 101 7.00 -1.99 9.79
C ALA A 101 5.95 -3.12 9.79
N ALA A 102 5.59 -3.61 8.60
CA ALA A 102 4.63 -4.69 8.40
C ALA A 102 5.31 -5.92 7.78
N GLN A 103 5.60 -6.91 8.62
CA GLN A 103 6.20 -8.19 8.27
C GLN A 103 5.17 -9.31 8.49
N VAL A 104 4.06 -9.22 7.78
CA VAL A 104 2.92 -10.16 7.87
C VAL A 104 2.70 -10.87 6.54
N TYR A 105 1.76 -11.81 6.49
CA TYR A 105 1.59 -12.62 5.29
C TYR A 105 0.84 -11.90 4.16
N HIS A 106 -0.24 -11.20 4.51
CA HIS A 106 -1.06 -10.43 3.56
C HIS A 106 -1.22 -8.97 3.99
N GLY A 107 -1.12 -8.06 3.02
CA GLY A 107 -1.52 -6.66 3.16
C GLY A 107 -2.68 -6.33 2.22
N ILE A 108 -3.72 -5.65 2.71
CA ILE A 108 -4.88 -5.24 1.91
C ILE A 108 -5.25 -3.79 2.26
N GLY A 109 -5.21 -2.88 1.30
CA GLY A 109 -5.64 -1.50 1.52
C GLY A 109 -4.78 -0.75 2.55
N CYS A 110 -3.54 -1.18 2.79
CA CYS A 110 -2.65 -0.56 3.77
C CYS A 110 -1.94 0.65 3.18
N VAL A 111 -1.65 1.64 4.03
CA VAL A 111 -0.97 2.87 3.65
C VAL A 111 0.25 3.10 4.54
N ALA A 112 1.40 3.42 3.95
CA ALA A 112 2.64 3.68 4.67
C ALA A 112 3.37 4.94 4.20
N TRP A 113 3.76 5.79 5.14
CA TRP A 113 4.47 7.04 4.85
C TRP A 113 5.43 7.48 5.94
N ASN A 114 6.46 8.25 5.57
CA ASN A 114 7.47 8.78 6.50
C ASN A 114 8.16 7.69 7.33
N ASN A 115 8.30 6.47 6.81
CA ASN A 115 9.09 5.42 7.47
C ASN A 115 10.54 5.48 7.00
N SER A 116 11.50 5.32 7.92
CA SER A 116 12.92 5.25 7.58
C SER A 116 13.42 3.81 7.39
N ALA A 117 12.58 2.81 7.71
CA ALA A 117 12.73 1.44 7.26
C ALA A 117 11.69 1.09 6.18
N THR A 118 11.96 0.08 5.36
CA THR A 118 11.01 -0.42 4.34
C THR A 118 9.71 -0.87 5.01
N PRO A 119 8.58 -0.18 4.79
CA PRO A 119 7.39 -0.38 5.60
C PRO A 119 6.70 -1.70 5.27
N PHE A 120 6.59 -2.05 3.99
CA PHE A 120 5.86 -3.24 3.56
C PHE A 120 6.81 -4.37 3.20
N GLN A 121 6.76 -5.42 4.00
CA GLN A 121 7.50 -6.67 3.84
C GLN A 121 6.53 -7.86 3.87
N PHE A 122 5.42 -7.75 3.14
CA PHE A 122 4.41 -8.80 3.14
C PHE A 122 4.97 -10.06 2.49
N VAL A 123 4.80 -11.23 3.11
CA VAL A 123 5.45 -12.48 2.67
C VAL A 123 4.78 -13.09 1.44
N ALA A 124 3.45 -13.00 1.34
CA ALA A 124 2.71 -13.61 0.25
C ALA A 124 2.16 -12.57 -0.72
N SER A 125 1.39 -11.59 -0.23
CA SER A 125 0.78 -10.62 -1.14
C SER A 125 0.49 -9.25 -0.54
N ALA A 126 0.47 -8.26 -1.42
CA ALA A 126 -0.12 -6.95 -1.17
C ALA A 126 -1.22 -6.67 -2.20
N ARG A 127 -2.33 -6.10 -1.77
CA ARG A 127 -3.43 -5.67 -2.64
C ARG A 127 -3.90 -4.28 -2.26
N ASP A 128 -4.03 -3.41 -3.26
CA ASP A 128 -4.61 -2.07 -3.08
C ASP A 128 -3.86 -1.22 -2.01
N CYS A 129 -2.56 -1.48 -1.82
CA CYS A 129 -1.74 -0.80 -0.82
C CYS A 129 -0.99 0.40 -1.42
N ILE A 130 -0.64 1.38 -0.58
CA ILE A 130 0.07 2.60 -0.99
C ILE A 130 1.27 2.83 -0.08
N ALA A 131 2.48 2.87 -0.64
CA ALA A 131 3.68 3.27 0.10
C ALA A 131 4.24 4.55 -0.51
N PHE A 132 4.31 5.62 0.28
CA PHE A 132 4.74 6.91 -0.24
C PHE A 132 5.65 7.70 0.70
N ASN A 133 6.58 8.47 0.13
CA ASN A 133 7.45 9.39 0.88
C ASN A 133 8.16 8.72 2.08
N ASN A 134 8.59 7.47 1.92
CA ASN A 134 9.41 6.80 2.93
C ASN A 134 10.88 7.19 2.73
N THR A 135 11.60 7.54 3.81
CA THR A 135 12.75 8.47 3.75
C THR A 135 14.12 7.86 3.99
N GLY A 136 14.21 6.60 4.42
CA GLY A 136 15.51 5.96 4.67
C GLY A 136 16.27 5.69 3.36
N VAL A 137 17.59 5.87 3.35
CA VAL A 137 18.40 5.71 2.12
C VAL A 137 18.27 4.32 1.45
N ASN A 138 17.95 3.29 2.24
CA ASN A 138 17.73 1.92 1.76
C ASN A 138 16.25 1.49 1.80
N THR A 139 15.35 2.46 1.82
CA THR A 139 13.92 2.24 2.04
C THR A 139 13.17 2.19 0.73
N ASP A 140 12.75 0.98 0.39
CA ASP A 140 11.82 0.76 -0.71
C ASP A 140 10.39 1.04 -0.24
N GLY A 141 9.45 1.24 -1.17
CA GLY A 141 8.02 1.25 -0.83
C GLY A 141 7.53 -0.13 -0.42
N PHE A 142 7.87 -1.14 -1.23
CA PHE A 142 7.51 -2.54 -1.01
C PHE A 142 8.71 -3.46 -1.18
N SER A 143 8.83 -4.47 -0.32
CA SER A 143 9.79 -5.56 -0.45
C SER A 143 9.18 -6.89 0.01
N ALA A 144 9.88 -8.00 -0.23
CA ALA A 144 9.53 -9.36 0.25
C ALA A 144 8.23 -10.00 -0.28
N SER A 145 7.39 -9.26 -1.00
CA SER A 145 6.13 -9.81 -1.54
C SER A 145 6.33 -10.68 -2.77
N ARG A 146 5.65 -11.83 -2.76
CA ARG A 146 5.54 -12.71 -3.94
C ARG A 146 4.62 -12.12 -4.99
N LYS A 147 3.49 -11.50 -4.60
CA LYS A 147 2.53 -10.92 -5.55
C LYS A 147 1.97 -9.58 -5.05
N LEU A 148 2.17 -8.51 -5.81
CA LEU A 148 1.61 -7.19 -5.54
C LEU A 148 0.57 -6.89 -6.61
N TRP A 149 -0.64 -6.50 -6.20
CA TRP A 149 -1.73 -6.18 -7.10
C TRP A 149 -2.25 -4.79 -6.79
N ASN A 150 -2.44 -3.97 -7.82
CA ASN A 150 -3.11 -2.68 -7.68
C ASN A 150 -2.43 -1.78 -6.63
N CYS A 151 -1.11 -1.87 -6.46
CA CYS A 151 -0.39 -1.11 -5.43
C CYS A 151 0.23 0.16 -6.01
N ILE A 152 0.43 1.17 -5.17
CA ILE A 152 1.07 2.44 -5.54
C ILE A 152 2.34 2.64 -4.71
N ALA A 153 3.45 2.92 -5.39
CA ALA A 153 4.71 3.32 -4.75
C ALA A 153 5.16 4.70 -5.25
N TYR A 154 5.15 5.70 -4.37
CA TYR A 154 5.44 7.09 -4.74
C TYR A 154 6.55 7.72 -3.90
N GLY A 155 7.55 8.37 -4.51
CA GLY A 155 8.45 9.23 -3.73
C GLY A 155 9.26 8.51 -2.67
N ASN A 156 9.48 7.19 -2.79
CA ASN A 156 10.27 6.45 -1.80
C ASN A 156 11.77 6.71 -2.03
N ALA A 157 12.53 6.74 -0.94
CA ALA A 157 13.93 7.11 -0.93
C ALA A 157 14.85 6.12 -1.65
N ARG A 158 14.34 4.95 -2.05
CA ARG A 158 15.05 4.04 -2.94
C ARG A 158 14.17 3.56 -4.10
N ASN A 159 13.64 2.34 -4.05
CA ASN A 159 12.81 1.80 -5.12
C ASN A 159 11.34 1.87 -4.77
N GLY A 160 10.47 1.86 -5.78
CA GLY A 160 9.04 1.67 -5.55
C GLY A 160 8.76 0.24 -5.08
N PHE A 161 9.07 -0.73 -5.93
CA PHE A 161 8.82 -2.15 -5.71
C PHE A 161 10.10 -2.98 -5.84
N ASN A 162 10.51 -3.63 -4.75
CA ASN A 162 11.65 -4.54 -4.74
C ASN A 162 11.19 -6.02 -4.77
N LEU A 163 11.34 -6.63 -5.94
CA LEU A 163 10.96 -7.99 -6.32
C LEU A 163 12.14 -8.99 -6.21
N SER A 164 13.19 -8.65 -5.47
CA SER A 164 14.42 -9.45 -5.41
C SER A 164 14.38 -10.58 -4.37
N ASN A 165 13.48 -10.51 -3.40
CA ASN A 165 13.60 -11.27 -2.15
C ASN A 165 12.83 -12.60 -2.12
N ALA A 166 12.03 -12.92 -3.15
CA ALA A 166 11.34 -14.21 -3.26
C ALA A 166 11.58 -14.84 -4.64
N ALA A 167 11.63 -16.18 -4.71
CA ALA A 167 11.92 -16.92 -5.95
C ALA A 167 11.02 -16.52 -7.12
N GLU A 168 9.74 -16.23 -6.82
CA GLU A 168 8.79 -15.64 -7.75
C GLU A 168 8.14 -14.40 -7.12
N SER A 169 8.58 -13.23 -7.55
CA SER A 169 7.98 -11.94 -7.18
C SER A 169 7.35 -11.30 -8.41
N ALA A 170 6.13 -10.79 -8.28
CA ALA A 170 5.49 -10.08 -9.37
C ALA A 170 4.63 -8.90 -8.92
N ALA A 171 4.57 -7.88 -9.78
CA ALA A 171 3.68 -6.73 -9.65
C ALA A 171 2.68 -6.73 -10.81
N TYR A 172 1.41 -6.50 -10.51
CA TYR A 172 0.32 -6.45 -11.48
C TYR A 172 -0.50 -5.19 -11.26
N ASN A 173 -0.80 -4.45 -12.33
CA ASN A 173 -1.63 -3.24 -12.24
C ASN A 173 -1.10 -2.24 -11.19
N CYS A 174 0.21 -2.19 -10.97
CA CYS A 174 0.83 -1.29 -9.99
C CYS A 174 1.28 0.03 -10.65
N ILE A 175 1.47 1.07 -9.84
CA ILE A 175 2.01 2.36 -10.27
C ILE A 175 3.25 2.68 -9.44
N ALA A 176 4.38 2.98 -10.10
CA ALA A 176 5.60 3.43 -9.45
C ALA A 176 6.00 4.81 -9.97
N GLU A 177 5.94 5.83 -9.12
CA GLU A 177 6.21 7.22 -9.54
C GLU A 177 7.18 7.94 -8.60
N ALA A 178 8.09 8.73 -9.18
CA ALA A 178 8.99 9.61 -8.43
C ALA A 178 9.87 8.95 -7.35
N ASN A 179 10.15 7.64 -7.44
CA ASN A 179 11.07 6.97 -6.52
C ASN A 179 12.52 7.36 -6.86
N LEU A 180 13.37 7.54 -5.84
CA LEU A 180 14.73 8.09 -6.00
C LEU A 180 15.71 7.18 -6.76
N VAL A 181 15.36 5.91 -6.93
CA VAL A 181 16.13 4.95 -7.74
C VAL A 181 15.22 4.40 -8.83
N SER A 182 14.70 3.18 -8.72
CA SER A 182 13.90 2.56 -9.76
C SER A 182 12.44 2.43 -9.36
N GLY A 183 11.54 2.42 -10.33
CA GLY A 183 10.13 2.09 -10.09
C GLY A 183 9.98 0.64 -9.62
N TYR A 184 10.57 -0.29 -10.36
CA TYR A 184 10.56 -1.72 -10.12
C TYR A 184 12.01 -2.26 -10.14
N VAL A 185 12.41 -3.07 -9.17
CA VAL A 185 13.73 -3.74 -9.17
C VAL A 185 13.56 -5.23 -8.90
N GLY A 186 14.30 -6.09 -9.60
CA GLY A 186 14.17 -7.54 -9.45
C GLY A 186 15.46 -8.30 -9.76
N ASN A 187 15.93 -9.08 -8.79
CA ASN A 187 17.09 -9.95 -8.92
C ASN A 187 16.79 -11.41 -8.50
N SER A 188 15.52 -11.77 -8.35
CA SER A 188 15.12 -13.14 -8.07
C SER A 188 15.26 -14.03 -9.32
N SER A 189 14.98 -15.33 -9.18
CA SER A 189 15.04 -16.28 -10.30
C SER A 189 14.07 -15.91 -11.42
N ASN A 190 12.95 -15.25 -11.09
CA ASN A 190 11.84 -15.07 -12.01
C ASN A 190 10.99 -13.80 -11.74
N PRO A 191 11.56 -12.60 -11.55
CA PRO A 191 10.76 -11.42 -11.25
C PRO A 191 10.06 -10.91 -12.52
N PHE A 192 8.78 -10.58 -12.40
CA PHE A 192 8.05 -10.02 -13.53
C PHE A 192 7.06 -8.94 -13.13
N VAL A 193 6.84 -8.01 -14.03
CA VAL A 193 5.95 -6.87 -13.87
C VAL A 193 4.94 -6.95 -15.02
N VAL A 194 3.65 -6.78 -14.74
CA VAL A 194 2.59 -6.95 -15.74
C VAL A 194 1.59 -5.82 -15.69
N ASN A 195 1.38 -5.13 -16.82
CA ASN A 195 0.38 -4.07 -16.93
C ASN A 195 0.56 -3.01 -15.84
N CYS A 196 1.81 -2.62 -15.60
CA CYS A 196 2.17 -1.66 -14.56
C CYS A 196 2.62 -0.34 -15.19
N ALA A 197 2.35 0.74 -14.48
CA ALA A 197 2.66 2.10 -14.90
C ALA A 197 3.87 2.66 -14.17
N ASP A 198 4.57 3.59 -14.81
CA ASP A 198 5.63 4.36 -14.16
C ASP A 198 5.75 5.79 -14.68
N PHE A 199 6.28 6.68 -13.83
CA PHE A 199 6.64 8.04 -14.20
C PHE A 199 7.72 8.61 -13.28
N GLY A 200 8.70 9.33 -13.83
CA GLY A 200 9.60 10.18 -13.02
C GLY A 200 10.51 9.48 -11.99
N ASN A 201 10.71 8.15 -12.07
CA ASN A 201 11.68 7.45 -11.22
C ASN A 201 13.11 7.80 -11.67
N SER A 202 14.02 8.13 -10.75
CA SER A 202 15.29 8.80 -11.10
C SER A 202 16.27 7.94 -11.92
N SER A 203 16.29 6.63 -11.67
CA SER A 203 17.05 5.63 -12.43
C SER A 203 16.17 4.88 -13.45
N GLY A 204 14.97 5.40 -13.73
CA GLY A 204 14.03 4.87 -14.69
C GLY A 204 13.10 3.79 -14.13
N ARG A 205 12.34 3.19 -15.04
CA ARG A 205 11.27 2.23 -14.75
C ARG A 205 11.76 0.99 -14.00
N SER A 206 12.80 0.34 -14.50
CA SER A 206 13.22 -0.98 -14.06
C SER A 206 14.71 -1.05 -13.73
N GLY A 207 15.09 -1.82 -12.72
CA GLY A 207 16.46 -2.23 -12.42
C GLY A 207 16.60 -3.75 -12.25
N GLY A 208 17.77 -4.30 -12.59
CA GLY A 208 18.04 -5.74 -12.49
C GLY A 208 17.41 -6.56 -13.63
N ASN A 209 17.17 -7.85 -13.39
CA ASN A 209 16.71 -8.83 -14.38
C ASN A 209 15.18 -9.03 -14.33
N ILE A 210 14.41 -7.96 -14.58
CA ILE A 210 12.93 -8.03 -14.61
C ILE A 210 12.44 -8.43 -16.00
N ARG A 211 11.44 -9.32 -16.05
CA ARG A 211 10.58 -9.46 -17.23
C ARG A 211 9.40 -8.49 -17.13
N ASP A 212 9.43 -7.46 -17.96
CA ASP A 212 8.40 -6.44 -18.01
C ASP A 212 7.42 -6.75 -19.15
N LEU A 213 6.20 -7.10 -18.77
CA LEU A 213 5.14 -7.50 -19.68
C LEU A 213 4.10 -6.39 -19.72
N ASP A 214 3.83 -5.88 -20.92
CA ASP A 214 2.87 -4.79 -21.12
C ASP A 214 3.20 -3.52 -20.28
N PRO A 215 4.39 -2.91 -20.49
CA PRO A 215 4.78 -1.74 -19.75
C PRO A 215 4.00 -0.50 -20.18
N ILE A 216 3.45 0.23 -19.21
CA ILE A 216 2.76 1.50 -19.44
C ILE A 216 3.65 2.66 -19.02
N GLY A 217 4.23 3.36 -20.00
CA GLY A 217 4.95 4.61 -19.77
C GLY A 217 3.99 5.79 -19.75
N LEU A 218 4.05 6.62 -18.70
CA LEU A 218 3.23 7.82 -18.59
C LEU A 218 3.98 9.04 -19.12
N SER A 219 3.26 10.00 -19.71
CA SER A 219 3.81 11.29 -20.15
C SER A 219 3.80 12.37 -19.06
N GLY A 220 3.20 12.07 -17.91
CA GLY A 220 3.03 12.98 -16.77
C GLY A 220 2.68 12.20 -15.50
N SER A 221 2.60 12.90 -14.37
CA SER A 221 2.15 12.29 -13.11
C SER A 221 0.78 11.64 -13.27
N ALA A 222 0.61 10.42 -12.75
CA ALA A 222 -0.69 9.73 -12.77
C ALA A 222 -1.73 10.44 -11.88
N PHE A 223 -1.26 11.17 -10.87
CA PHE A 223 -2.08 11.55 -9.72
C PHE A 223 -2.51 13.02 -9.76
N VAL A 224 -3.56 13.34 -9.02
CA VAL A 224 -4.01 14.73 -8.82
C VAL A 224 -2.99 15.53 -8.01
N ASN A 225 -2.53 14.99 -6.87
CA ASN A 225 -1.49 15.59 -6.03
C ASN A 225 -0.83 14.56 -5.11
N ALA A 226 0.03 13.70 -5.68
CA ALA A 226 0.69 12.64 -4.91
C ALA A 226 1.61 13.18 -3.79
N ALA A 227 2.28 14.33 -4.01
CA ALA A 227 3.09 14.98 -2.98
C ALA A 227 2.26 15.39 -1.74
N GLY A 228 1.00 15.75 -1.96
CA GLY A 228 0.01 16.02 -0.89
C GLY A 228 -0.77 14.79 -0.41
N GLY A 229 -0.43 13.57 -0.87
CA GLY A 229 -1.12 12.33 -0.49
C GLY A 229 -2.42 12.04 -1.25
N ASP A 230 -2.75 12.81 -2.29
CA ASP A 230 -3.92 12.57 -3.14
C ASP A 230 -3.55 11.71 -4.35
N PHE A 231 -3.78 10.41 -4.19
CA PHE A 231 -3.48 9.38 -5.20
C PHE A 231 -4.64 9.09 -6.16
N ARG A 232 -5.67 9.95 -6.21
CA ARG A 232 -6.69 9.82 -7.25
C ARG A 232 -6.06 10.04 -8.63
N LEU A 233 -6.47 9.26 -9.62
CA LEU A 233 -6.00 9.42 -11.00
C LEU A 233 -6.51 10.72 -11.61
N ASN A 234 -5.60 11.56 -12.12
CA ASN A 234 -5.99 12.80 -12.79
C ASN A 234 -6.63 12.55 -14.17
N ALA A 235 -7.20 13.59 -14.78
CA ALA A 235 -7.88 13.51 -16.06
C ALA A 235 -6.96 13.77 -17.27
N THR A 236 -5.64 13.86 -17.07
CA THR A 236 -4.69 14.21 -18.12
C THR A 236 -4.44 13.00 -19.02
N ALA A 237 -4.64 13.18 -20.34
CA ALA A 237 -4.34 12.16 -21.35
C ALA A 237 -2.86 11.78 -21.35
N GLY A 238 -2.56 10.49 -21.49
CA GLY A 238 -1.19 9.96 -21.38
C GLY A 238 -0.66 9.85 -19.94
N ALA A 239 -1.44 10.30 -18.95
CA ALA A 239 -1.10 10.22 -17.53
C ALA A 239 -2.21 9.49 -16.75
N GLY A 240 -2.85 10.11 -15.77
CA GLY A 240 -3.90 9.47 -14.96
C GLY A 240 -5.06 8.91 -15.77
N ALA A 241 -5.48 9.59 -16.86
CA ALA A 241 -6.57 9.12 -17.70
C ALA A 241 -6.24 7.85 -18.49
N LEU A 242 -4.95 7.61 -18.79
CA LEU A 242 -4.51 6.39 -19.49
C LEU A 242 -4.71 5.12 -18.64
N LEU A 243 -4.68 5.27 -17.32
CA LEU A 243 -4.73 4.16 -16.37
C LEU A 243 -6.16 3.75 -15.97
N ARG A 244 -7.15 4.50 -16.43
CA ARG A 244 -8.56 4.26 -16.10
C ARG A 244 -9.11 3.07 -16.86
N ALA A 245 -9.86 2.20 -16.18
CA ALA A 245 -10.46 0.99 -16.73
C ALA A 245 -9.48 0.04 -17.46
N LEU A 246 -8.19 0.07 -17.08
CA LEU A 246 -7.12 -0.68 -17.76
C LEU A 246 -6.56 -1.85 -16.92
N ALA A 247 -7.02 -2.08 -15.70
CA ALA A 247 -6.49 -3.15 -14.87
C ALA A 247 -6.83 -4.54 -15.44
N LEU A 248 -5.86 -5.44 -15.38
CA LEU A 248 -6.06 -6.83 -15.74
C LEU A 248 -6.91 -7.59 -14.70
N PRO A 249 -7.70 -8.59 -15.14
CA PRO A 249 -8.00 -8.90 -16.54
C PRO A 249 -9.05 -7.92 -17.09
N VAL A 250 -8.77 -7.22 -18.21
CA VAL A 250 -9.73 -6.25 -18.81
C VAL A 250 -11.08 -6.92 -19.08
N THR A 251 -11.05 -8.15 -19.58
CA THR A 251 -12.20 -9.06 -19.70
C THR A 251 -11.83 -10.38 -19.05
N PHE A 252 -12.73 -10.95 -18.24
CA PHE A 252 -12.47 -12.26 -17.64
C PHE A 252 -12.43 -13.36 -18.72
N PRO A 253 -11.51 -14.34 -18.63
CA PRO A 253 -11.47 -15.46 -19.56
C PRO A 253 -12.81 -16.20 -19.61
N GLY A 254 -13.38 -16.35 -20.81
CA GLY A 254 -14.68 -17.00 -21.02
C GLY A 254 -15.90 -16.16 -20.60
N GLY A 255 -15.70 -14.96 -20.06
CA GLY A 255 -16.77 -14.03 -19.71
C GLY A 255 -17.12 -13.06 -20.83
N VAL A 256 -18.28 -12.42 -20.71
CA VAL A 256 -18.71 -11.30 -21.56
C VAL A 256 -18.83 -10.07 -20.65
N GLY A 257 -18.04 -9.02 -20.92
CA GLY A 257 -18.06 -7.77 -20.16
C GLY A 257 -16.67 -7.33 -19.68
N ALA A 258 -16.42 -6.01 -19.69
CA ALA A 258 -15.19 -5.41 -19.20
C ALA A 258 -15.23 -5.19 -17.68
N ASN A 259 -14.07 -5.25 -17.01
CA ASN A 259 -13.98 -5.11 -15.54
C ASN A 259 -14.04 -3.65 -15.06
N TYR A 260 -13.77 -2.69 -15.95
CA TYR A 260 -13.67 -1.24 -15.70
C TYR A 260 -12.82 -0.81 -14.51
N ARG A 261 -11.91 -1.66 -14.03
CA ARG A 261 -11.03 -1.33 -12.91
C ARG A 261 -9.83 -0.53 -13.40
N ASP A 262 -9.50 0.50 -12.65
CA ASP A 262 -8.25 1.24 -12.84
C ASP A 262 -7.02 0.49 -12.34
N ILE A 263 -5.87 0.82 -12.93
CA ILE A 263 -4.55 0.46 -12.42
C ILE A 263 -4.25 1.28 -11.17
N GLY A 264 -3.63 0.65 -10.16
CA GLY A 264 -3.35 1.26 -8.85
C GLY A 264 -4.46 1.03 -7.81
N ALA A 265 -4.26 1.60 -6.62
CA ALA A 265 -5.05 1.26 -5.43
C ALA A 265 -6.42 1.97 -5.35
N LEU A 266 -6.61 3.04 -6.14
CA LEU A 266 -7.83 3.85 -6.13
C LEU A 266 -8.56 3.71 -7.46
N GLN A 267 -9.89 3.68 -7.39
CA GLN A 267 -10.75 3.84 -8.56
C GLN A 267 -11.06 5.32 -8.77
N HIS A 268 -11.06 5.75 -10.04
CA HIS A 268 -11.57 7.04 -10.44
C HIS A 268 -13.08 7.08 -10.25
N GLN A 269 -13.58 8.25 -9.89
CA GLN A 269 -15.00 8.53 -9.95
C GLN A 269 -15.30 9.07 -11.34
N ASP A 270 -16.12 8.36 -12.10
CA ASP A 270 -16.64 8.86 -13.37
C ASP A 270 -17.44 10.15 -13.14
N ALA A 271 -17.26 11.11 -14.05
CA ALA A 271 -18.17 12.24 -14.11
C ALA A 271 -19.52 11.69 -14.59
N GLY A 272 -20.50 11.60 -13.68
CA GLY A 272 -21.85 11.16 -14.02
C GLY A 272 -22.32 11.92 -15.26
N GLY A 273 -22.76 11.19 -16.29
CA GLY A 273 -23.11 11.76 -17.58
C GLY A 273 -24.12 12.88 -17.41
N GLY A 274 -23.64 14.13 -17.48
CA GLY A 274 -24.49 15.30 -17.44
C GLY A 274 -25.37 15.25 -18.67
N GLY A 275 -26.63 14.86 -18.49
CA GLY A 275 -27.66 15.09 -19.49
C GLY A 275 -27.73 16.57 -19.72
N GLY A 276 -26.99 17.05 -20.72
CA GLY A 276 -27.08 18.43 -21.18
C GLY A 276 -28.54 18.66 -21.53
N SER A 277 -29.22 19.48 -20.74
CA SER A 277 -30.52 20.03 -21.11
C SER A 277 -30.27 20.91 -22.32
N THR A 278 -30.29 20.31 -23.51
CA THR A 278 -30.35 21.05 -24.76
C THR A 278 -31.66 21.82 -24.78
N GLY A 279 -31.55 23.14 -24.65
CA GLY A 279 -32.39 24.10 -25.35
C GLY A 279 -33.87 24.12 -25.00
N GLY A 280 -34.22 24.87 -23.96
CA GLY A 280 -35.51 25.57 -23.89
C GLY A 280 -35.33 27.05 -24.17
N TYR A 281 -35.03 27.44 -25.41
CA TYR A 281 -35.24 28.83 -25.83
C TYR A 281 -36.77 29.01 -25.93
N ILE A 282 -37.38 29.73 -24.99
CA ILE A 282 -38.73 30.26 -25.17
C ILE A 282 -38.63 31.45 -26.13
N ILE A 283 -38.89 31.22 -27.42
CA ILE A 283 -39.24 32.31 -28.34
C ILE A 283 -40.71 32.60 -28.05
N GLY A 284 -41.01 33.85 -27.73
CA GLY A 284 -42.27 34.28 -27.14
C GLY A 284 -43.53 34.10 -27.99
N ALA A 285 -44.65 34.36 -27.33
CA ALA A 285 -45.80 35.10 -27.83
C ALA A 285 -46.33 35.94 -26.67
#